data_AF-A0A1Q3GV00-F1
#
_entry.id   AF-A0A1Q3GV00-F1
#
_cell.length_a   1.000
_cell.length_b   1.000
_cell.length_c   1.000
_cell.angle_alpha   90.00
_cell.angle_beta   90.00
_cell.angle_gamma   90.00
#
_symmetry.space_group_name_H-M   'P 1'
#
loop_
_entity.id
_entity.type
_entity.pdbx_description
1 polymer ?
#
loop_
_entity_poly.entity_id
_entity_poly.type
_entity_poly.pdbx_seq_one_letter_code
_entity_poly.pdbx_strand_id
1 'polypeptide(L)'
;MKYFNKILVLVALITIGFASCKKKDEVTPVRDRLIGVWKGDTAVPNVTAAGLDFSPLGINEPVGIDSVSITINNDGTFSSTVGSETVNGQWTLESNDTQIKLSGFNYNVGVIGGIDFSSTVLPETFDIDELTDTRVVLRTSFEQTLSNIPGLPLPIPITATIELKLSFNKQ
;
A
#
# COMPACT_ATOMS: atom_id res chain seq x y z
N MET A 1 -58.46 -41.52 4.90
CA MET A 1 -57.10 -41.43 5.48
C MET A 1 -55.95 -41.76 4.50
N LYS A 2 -56.09 -41.58 3.17
CA LYS A 2 -55.01 -41.88 2.19
C LYS A 2 -54.27 -40.65 1.64
N TYR A 3 -54.74 -39.44 1.94
CA TYR A 3 -54.18 -38.18 1.41
C TYR A 3 -53.30 -37.41 2.42
N PHE A 4 -53.42 -37.68 3.72
CA PHE A 4 -52.63 -37.01 4.75
C PHE A 4 -51.13 -37.36 4.69
N ASN A 5 -50.81 -38.61 4.34
CA ASN A 5 -49.42 -39.06 4.25
C ASN A 5 -48.65 -38.45 3.05
N LYS A 6 -49.35 -37.99 2.01
CA LYS A 6 -48.72 -37.35 0.84
C LYS A 6 -48.46 -35.86 1.06
N ILE A 7 -49.30 -35.20 1.86
CA ILE A 7 -49.14 -33.78 2.22
C ILE A 7 -47.95 -33.58 3.16
N LEU A 8 -47.71 -34.53 4.08
CA LEU A 8 -46.61 -34.42 5.05
C LEU A 8 -45.22 -34.53 4.40
N VAL A 9 -45.09 -35.33 3.33
CA VAL A 9 -43.83 -35.46 2.56
C VAL A 9 -43.55 -34.21 1.72
N LEU A 10 -44.59 -33.53 1.21
CA LEU A 10 -44.44 -32.30 0.43
C LEU A 10 -43.98 -31.12 1.31
N VAL A 11 -44.46 -31.04 2.55
CA VAL A 11 -44.05 -29.99 3.51
C VAL A 11 -42.61 -30.20 4.00
N ALA A 12 -42.17 -31.46 4.16
CA ALA A 12 -40.79 -31.78 4.55
C ALA A 12 -39.74 -31.50 3.44
N LEU A 13 -40.15 -31.51 2.17
CA LEU A 13 -39.25 -31.18 1.04
C LEU A 13 -39.11 -29.67 0.81
N ILE A 14 -40.07 -28.85 1.26
CA ILE A 14 -40.02 -27.39 1.10
C ILE A 14 -39.14 -26.71 2.18
N THR A 15 -38.94 -27.35 3.34
CA THR A 15 -38.10 -26.78 4.41
C THR A 15 -36.60 -26.99 4.24
N ILE A 16 -36.17 -27.92 3.36
CA ILE A 16 -34.75 -28.17 3.08
C ILE A 16 -34.20 -27.17 2.04
N GLY A 17 -35.07 -26.47 1.30
CA GLY A 17 -34.68 -25.55 0.23
C GLY A 17 -34.19 -24.16 0.66
N PHE A 18 -34.30 -23.79 1.94
CA PHE A 18 -33.98 -22.42 2.41
C PHE A 18 -32.75 -22.32 3.31
N ALA A 19 -32.02 -23.41 3.55
CA ALA A 19 -30.73 -23.38 4.26
C ALA A 19 -29.53 -23.10 3.35
N SER A 20 -29.75 -22.79 2.06
CA SER A 20 -28.72 -22.18 1.22
C SER A 20 -28.77 -20.66 1.39
N CYS A 21 -28.53 -20.19 2.61
CA CYS A 21 -27.97 -18.86 2.80
C CYS A 21 -26.63 -18.88 2.09
N LYS A 22 -26.58 -18.40 0.84
CA LYS A 22 -25.35 -17.86 0.28
C LYS A 22 -24.87 -16.85 1.31
N LYS A 23 -23.84 -17.21 2.09
CA LYS A 23 -23.08 -16.22 2.86
C LYS A 23 -22.70 -15.18 1.82
N LYS A 24 -23.31 -14.01 1.96
CA LYS A 24 -22.92 -12.83 1.21
C LYS A 24 -21.43 -12.71 1.53
N ASP A 25 -20.56 -12.82 0.52
CA ASP A 25 -19.11 -12.74 0.70
C ASP A 25 -18.83 -11.48 1.51
N GLU A 26 -18.56 -11.68 2.80
CA GLU A 26 -18.30 -10.61 3.73
C GLU A 26 -16.89 -10.16 3.37
N VAL A 27 -16.79 -9.00 2.74
CA VAL A 27 -15.50 -8.45 2.32
C VAL A 27 -14.63 -8.36 3.56
N THR A 28 -13.56 -9.13 3.60
CA THR A 28 -12.61 -9.15 4.72
C THR A 28 -12.22 -7.72 5.07
N PRO A 29 -12.35 -7.30 6.34
CA PRO A 29 -12.01 -5.95 6.77
C PRO A 29 -10.61 -5.53 6.29
N VAL A 30 -10.42 -4.25 5.94
CA VAL A 30 -9.12 -3.71 5.50
C VAL A 30 -8.02 -4.07 6.49
N ARG A 31 -8.31 -3.90 7.79
CA ARG A 31 -7.41 -4.25 8.90
C ARG A 31 -6.89 -5.68 8.78
N ASP A 32 -7.79 -6.64 8.57
CA ASP A 32 -7.45 -8.06 8.53
C ASP A 32 -6.63 -8.42 7.29
N ARG A 33 -6.90 -7.76 6.16
CA ARG A 33 -6.15 -7.96 4.91
C ARG A 33 -4.71 -7.44 4.99
N LEU A 34 -4.49 -6.34 5.72
CA LEU A 34 -3.16 -5.75 5.93
C LEU A 34 -2.26 -6.58 6.84
N ILE A 35 -2.80 -7.42 7.73
CA ILE A 35 -2.00 -8.25 8.62
C ILE A 35 -1.19 -9.26 7.81
N GLY A 36 0.11 -9.37 8.11
CA GLY A 36 1.04 -10.30 7.47
C GLY A 36 2.39 -9.69 7.15
N VAL A 37 3.18 -10.43 6.38
CA VAL A 37 4.51 -10.02 5.92
C VAL A 37 4.41 -9.55 4.47
N TRP A 38 4.88 -8.35 4.21
CA TRP A 38 4.87 -7.68 2.92
C TRP A 38 6.29 -7.43 2.46
N LYS A 39 6.65 -8.00 1.31
CA LYS A 39 7.96 -7.82 0.69
C LYS A 39 7.91 -6.70 -0.33
N GLY A 40 8.86 -5.77 -0.29
CA GLY A 40 8.96 -4.70 -1.26
C GLY A 40 9.11 -5.24 -2.68
N ASP A 41 8.39 -4.63 -3.62
CA ASP A 41 8.41 -4.94 -5.04
C ASP A 41 9.02 -3.75 -5.80
N THR A 42 8.28 -2.65 -5.89
CA THR A 42 8.69 -1.46 -6.65
C THR A 42 8.36 -0.17 -5.91
N ALA A 43 9.22 0.82 -6.07
CA ALA A 43 8.93 2.22 -5.79
C ALA A 43 8.82 2.97 -7.12
N VAL A 44 7.72 3.70 -7.32
CA VAL A 44 7.47 4.49 -8.52
C VAL A 44 7.25 5.94 -8.08
N PRO A 45 8.25 6.81 -8.23
CA PRO A 45 8.08 8.23 -8.02
C PRO A 45 7.39 8.88 -9.23
N ASN A 46 6.69 9.97 -8.98
CA ASN A 46 6.17 10.88 -9.98
C ASN A 46 6.52 12.30 -9.54
N VAL A 47 7.45 12.93 -10.27
CA VAL A 47 8.01 14.23 -9.90
C VAL A 47 7.39 15.33 -10.76
N THR A 48 6.82 16.33 -10.10
CA THR A 48 6.26 17.51 -10.75
C THR A 48 6.87 18.78 -10.17
N ALA A 49 7.42 19.66 -11.01
CA ALA A 49 7.96 20.94 -10.56
C ALA A 49 7.81 22.03 -11.62
N ALA A 50 7.05 23.09 -11.30
CA ALA A 50 6.97 24.33 -12.09
C ALA A 50 6.85 24.18 -13.63
N GLY A 51 6.16 23.13 -14.10
CA GLY A 51 5.99 22.85 -15.54
C GLY A 51 7.22 22.24 -16.24
N LEU A 52 8.25 21.85 -15.49
CA LEU A 52 9.38 21.07 -16.00
C LEU A 52 8.99 19.60 -16.17
N ASP A 53 9.40 19.03 -17.30
CA ASP A 53 9.29 17.61 -17.57
C ASP A 53 10.59 16.91 -17.20
N PHE A 54 10.53 16.05 -16.18
CA PHE A 54 11.67 15.24 -15.72
C PHE A 54 11.66 13.83 -16.29
N SER A 55 10.68 13.46 -17.11
CA SER A 55 10.61 12.13 -17.74
C SER A 55 11.90 11.77 -18.50
N PRO A 56 12.58 12.69 -19.21
CA PRO A 56 13.85 12.38 -19.88
C PRO A 56 14.99 11.96 -18.94
N LEU A 57 14.90 12.26 -17.65
CA LEU A 57 15.88 11.85 -16.65
C LEU A 57 15.66 10.41 -16.17
N GLY A 58 14.58 9.76 -16.60
CA GLY A 58 14.17 8.45 -16.08
C GLY A 58 13.78 8.50 -14.60
N ILE A 59 13.44 9.68 -14.08
CA ILE A 59 13.11 9.82 -12.66
C ILE A 59 11.81 9.11 -12.30
N ASN A 60 10.88 8.97 -13.25
CA ASN A 60 9.58 8.32 -13.05
C ASN A 60 9.62 6.81 -13.32
N GLU A 61 10.80 6.26 -13.58
CA GLU A 61 10.96 4.82 -13.82
C GLU A 61 10.85 4.04 -12.50
N PRO A 62 10.18 2.88 -12.49
CA PRO A 62 10.13 2.02 -11.32
C PRO A 62 11.52 1.56 -10.86
N VAL A 63 11.77 1.62 -9.56
CA VAL A 63 12.98 1.05 -8.93
C VAL A 63 12.59 -0.11 -8.02
N GLY A 64 13.37 -1.20 -8.07
CA GLY A 64 13.15 -2.36 -7.22
C GLY A 64 13.44 -2.05 -5.75
N ILE A 65 12.57 -2.51 -4.85
CA ILE A 65 12.72 -2.32 -3.40
C ILE A 65 12.73 -3.65 -2.64
N ASP A 66 13.30 -4.70 -3.25
CA ASP A 66 13.39 -6.05 -2.70
C ASP A 66 14.15 -6.13 -1.37
N SER A 67 14.89 -5.09 -0.99
CA SER A 67 15.56 -5.01 0.32
C SER A 67 14.63 -4.55 1.44
N VAL A 68 13.40 -4.11 1.12
CA VAL A 68 12.41 -3.63 2.07
C VAL A 68 11.43 -4.76 2.42
N SER A 69 11.05 -4.87 3.69
CA SER A 69 9.93 -5.70 4.12
C SER A 69 9.21 -5.09 5.31
N ILE A 70 7.88 -5.23 5.35
CA ILE A 70 7.03 -4.74 6.44
C ILE A 70 6.22 -5.90 6.98
N THR A 71 6.26 -6.12 8.28
CA THR A 71 5.40 -7.05 9.00
C THR A 71 4.38 -6.26 9.80
N ILE A 72 3.09 -6.42 9.49
CA ILE A 72 1.98 -5.76 10.16
C ILE A 72 1.31 -6.79 11.08
N ASN A 73 1.32 -6.53 12.39
CA ASN A 73 0.74 -7.41 13.40
C ASN A 73 -0.67 -6.97 13.79
N ASN A 74 -1.52 -7.91 14.21
CA ASN A 74 -2.89 -7.63 14.62
C ASN A 74 -2.98 -6.70 15.85
N ASP A 75 -1.96 -6.73 16.71
CA ASP A 75 -1.90 -5.96 17.97
C ASP A 75 -1.64 -4.46 17.78
N GLY A 76 -1.53 -3.97 16.53
CA GLY A 76 -1.24 -2.57 16.23
C GLY A 76 0.26 -2.25 16.15
N THR A 77 1.15 -3.24 16.30
CA THR A 77 2.59 -3.07 16.07
C THR A 77 2.95 -3.42 14.62
N PHE A 78 4.02 -2.81 14.12
CA PHE A 78 4.65 -3.26 12.88
C PHE A 78 6.17 -3.32 13.04
N SER A 79 6.81 -4.11 12.18
CA SER A 79 8.26 -4.13 12.01
C SER A 79 8.59 -3.87 10.55
N SER A 80 9.56 -3.01 10.27
CA SER A 80 10.06 -2.74 8.94
C SER A 80 11.55 -3.04 8.88
N THR A 81 11.97 -3.74 7.86
CA THR A 81 13.39 -3.98 7.56
C THR A 81 13.74 -3.29 6.25
N VAL A 82 14.80 -2.49 6.25
CA VAL A 82 15.38 -1.88 5.05
C VAL A 82 16.85 -2.29 4.99
N GLY A 83 17.18 -3.19 4.07
CA GLY A 83 18.50 -3.81 4.03
C GLY A 83 18.75 -4.64 5.29
N SER A 84 19.71 -4.23 6.12
CA SER A 84 20.05 -4.88 7.40
C SER A 84 19.44 -4.20 8.63
N GLU A 85 18.82 -3.05 8.46
CA GLU A 85 18.28 -2.26 9.57
C GLU A 85 16.82 -2.62 9.80
N THR A 86 16.45 -2.86 11.06
CA THR A 86 15.06 -3.16 11.44
C THR A 86 14.57 -2.11 12.43
N VAL A 87 13.39 -1.58 12.15
CA VAL A 87 12.69 -0.60 12.98
C VAL A 87 11.35 -1.18 13.38
N ASN A 88 10.97 -0.99 14.64
CA ASN A 88 9.66 -1.37 15.15
C ASN A 88 8.86 -0.10 15.45
N GLY A 89 7.56 -0.14 15.16
CA GLY A 89 6.69 1.00 15.32
C GLY A 89 5.24 0.60 15.62
N GLN A 90 4.36 1.57 15.52
CA GLN A 90 2.92 1.40 15.68
C GLN A 90 2.21 1.75 14.38
N TRP A 91 1.18 0.99 14.04
CA TRP A 91 0.33 1.27 12.90
C TRP A 91 -1.12 1.48 13.30
N THR A 92 -1.79 2.35 12.55
CA THR A 92 -3.24 2.56 12.66
C THR A 92 -3.83 2.83 11.29
N LEU A 93 -5.11 2.52 11.14
CA LEU A 93 -5.90 2.98 10.01
C LEU A 93 -6.48 4.36 10.33
N GLU A 94 -6.53 5.21 9.32
CA GLU A 94 -7.08 6.56 9.37
C GLU A 94 -8.05 6.76 8.19
N SER A 95 -8.82 7.85 8.23
CA SER A 95 -9.68 8.27 7.11
C SER A 95 -10.66 7.18 6.61
N ASN A 96 -11.37 6.51 7.53
CA ASN A 96 -12.28 5.40 7.20
C ASN A 96 -11.58 4.24 6.48
N ASP A 97 -10.40 3.84 6.98
CA ASP A 97 -9.60 2.72 6.48
C ASP A 97 -9.03 2.90 5.06
N THR A 98 -8.96 4.14 4.55
CA THR A 98 -8.30 4.43 3.26
C THR A 98 -6.84 4.86 3.43
N GLN A 99 -6.42 5.12 4.67
CA GLN A 99 -5.06 5.52 5.00
C GLN A 99 -4.47 4.61 6.06
N ILE A 100 -3.18 4.36 5.96
CA ILE A 100 -2.40 3.69 6.99
C ILE A 100 -1.33 4.64 7.50
N LYS A 101 -1.26 4.81 8.81
CA LYS A 101 -0.14 5.47 9.46
C LYS A 101 0.83 4.43 9.99
N LEU A 102 2.11 4.54 9.62
CA LEU A 102 3.21 3.69 10.05
C LEU A 102 4.21 4.54 10.86
N SER A 103 3.93 4.71 12.15
CA SER A 103 4.74 5.60 13.02
C SER A 103 6.15 5.05 13.19
N GLY A 104 7.16 5.83 12.77
CA GLY A 104 8.56 5.40 12.75
C GLY A 104 9.00 4.59 11.53
N PHE A 105 8.15 4.43 10.50
CA PHE A 105 8.60 3.84 9.24
C PHE A 105 9.58 4.80 8.56
N ASN A 106 10.77 4.29 8.25
CA ASN A 106 11.82 5.05 7.59
C ASN A 106 12.29 4.27 6.37
N TYR A 107 11.98 4.78 5.19
CA TYR A 107 12.46 4.25 3.92
C TYR A 107 13.20 5.35 3.18
N ASN A 108 14.45 5.07 2.83
CA ASN A 108 15.27 5.95 2.03
C ASN A 108 15.09 5.60 0.55
N VAL A 109 14.52 6.53 -0.21
CA VAL A 109 14.25 6.38 -1.65
C VAL A 109 15.55 6.27 -2.47
N GLY A 110 16.66 6.83 -1.96
CA GLY A 110 17.96 6.79 -2.63
C GLY A 110 18.07 7.76 -3.80
N VAL A 111 18.82 7.37 -4.84
CA VAL A 111 19.01 8.19 -6.04
C VAL A 111 18.20 7.59 -7.18
N ILE A 112 17.31 8.39 -7.80
CA ILE A 112 16.48 7.99 -8.94
C ILE A 112 16.64 9.01 -10.07
N GLY A 113 16.90 8.56 -11.29
CA GLY A 113 17.10 9.44 -12.44
C GLY A 113 18.23 10.47 -12.26
N GLY A 114 19.23 10.15 -11.43
CA GLY A 114 20.33 11.05 -11.07
C GLY A 114 19.96 12.14 -10.05
N ILE A 115 18.74 12.13 -9.50
CA ILE A 115 18.29 13.03 -8.44
C ILE A 115 18.34 12.29 -7.10
N ASP A 116 18.93 12.95 -6.11
CA ASP A 116 19.15 12.40 -4.77
C ASP A 116 17.96 12.69 -3.84
N PHE A 117 17.24 11.64 -3.47
CA PHE A 117 16.14 11.64 -2.50
C PHE A 117 16.59 11.18 -1.11
N SER A 118 17.89 10.95 -0.87
CA SER A 118 18.37 10.30 0.35
C SER A 118 18.17 11.11 1.64
N SER A 119 17.97 12.42 1.53
CA SER A 119 17.66 13.30 2.66
C SER A 119 16.16 13.48 2.91
N THR A 120 15.31 12.86 2.09
CA THR A 120 13.86 12.98 2.19
C THR A 120 13.35 12.26 3.42
N VAL A 121 12.53 12.96 4.21
CA VAL A 121 11.72 12.36 5.26
C VAL A 121 10.34 12.09 4.70
N LEU A 122 9.99 10.81 4.54
CA LEU A 122 8.64 10.44 4.11
C LEU A 122 7.61 10.74 5.21
N PRO A 123 6.40 11.17 4.84
CA PRO A 123 5.28 11.21 5.77
C PRO A 123 5.02 9.83 6.38
N GLU A 124 4.58 9.79 7.63
CA GLU A 124 4.22 8.52 8.30
C GLU A 124 2.86 7.98 7.83
N THR A 125 2.02 8.83 7.24
CA THR A 125 0.70 8.44 6.73
C THR A 125 0.76 8.24 5.22
N PHE A 126 0.23 7.10 4.78
CA PHE A 126 0.14 6.68 3.38
C PHE A 126 -1.32 6.43 3.02
N ASP A 127 -1.71 6.84 1.82
CA ASP A 127 -2.95 6.37 1.20
C ASP A 127 -2.77 4.90 0.79
N ILE A 128 -3.81 4.10 0.99
CA ILE A 128 -3.89 2.73 0.48
C ILE A 128 -4.50 2.80 -0.92
N ASP A 129 -3.64 2.83 -1.95
CA ASP A 129 -4.06 2.94 -3.35
C ASP A 129 -4.57 1.58 -3.89
N GLU A 130 -3.98 0.48 -3.43
CA GLU A 130 -4.41 -0.88 -3.73
C GLU A 130 -4.26 -1.78 -2.50
N LEU A 131 -5.25 -2.63 -2.24
CA LEU A 131 -5.14 -3.71 -1.26
C LEU A 131 -5.91 -4.95 -1.71
N THR A 132 -5.16 -6.00 -2.02
CA THR A 132 -5.64 -7.35 -2.33
C THR A 132 -5.07 -8.36 -1.33
N ASP A 133 -5.39 -9.64 -1.48
CA ASP A 133 -4.86 -10.70 -0.62
C ASP A 133 -3.35 -10.91 -0.81
N THR A 134 -2.78 -10.47 -1.94
CA THR A 134 -1.38 -10.71 -2.30
C THR A 134 -0.58 -9.45 -2.56
N ARG A 135 -1.22 -8.28 -2.64
CA ARG A 135 -0.56 -7.01 -2.99
C ARG A 135 -1.12 -5.84 -2.20
N VAL A 136 -0.23 -4.95 -1.77
CA VAL A 136 -0.58 -3.63 -1.24
C VAL A 136 0.24 -2.57 -1.97
N VAL A 137 -0.42 -1.46 -2.34
CA VAL A 137 0.24 -0.27 -2.88
C VAL A 137 -0.06 0.90 -1.97
N LEU A 138 1.00 1.44 -1.39
CA LEU A 138 0.97 2.61 -0.51
C LEU A 138 1.42 3.84 -1.29
N ARG A 139 0.68 4.93 -1.16
CA ARG A 139 0.98 6.18 -1.84
C ARG A 139 1.22 7.28 -0.82
N THR A 140 2.24 8.09 -1.04
CA THR A 140 2.50 9.29 -0.26
C THR A 140 2.89 10.44 -1.18
N SER A 141 2.77 11.67 -0.69
CA SER A 141 3.15 12.87 -1.42
C SER A 141 3.87 13.83 -0.48
N PHE A 142 4.98 14.41 -0.94
CA PHE A 142 5.76 15.36 -0.17
C PHE A 142 6.45 16.36 -1.11
N GLU A 143 6.88 17.48 -0.56
CA GLU A 143 7.67 18.45 -1.29
C GLU A 143 9.16 18.26 -0.99
N GLN A 144 10.01 18.41 -2.01
CA GLN A 144 11.45 18.43 -1.83
C GLN A 144 12.06 19.53 -2.71
N THR A 145 13.09 20.18 -2.17
CA THR A 145 13.93 21.07 -2.96
C THR A 145 14.97 20.24 -3.70
N LEU A 146 14.83 20.15 -5.02
CA LEU A 146 15.79 19.49 -5.90
C LEU A 146 16.92 20.45 -6.22
N SER A 147 18.16 19.97 -6.04
CA SER A 147 19.37 20.68 -6.42
C SER A 147 20.17 19.83 -7.40
N ASN A 148 20.99 20.46 -8.25
CA ASN A 148 21.86 19.77 -9.21
C ASN A 148 21.11 18.85 -10.21
N ILE A 149 19.94 19.30 -10.67
CA ILE A 149 19.15 18.57 -11.68
C ILE A 149 19.99 18.40 -12.96
N PRO A 150 20.21 17.16 -13.44
CA PRO A 150 20.94 16.91 -14.67
C PRO A 150 20.33 17.67 -15.86
N GLY A 151 21.19 18.28 -16.68
CA GLY A 151 20.77 19.03 -17.88
C GLY A 151 20.40 20.50 -17.65
N LEU A 152 20.37 20.99 -16.40
CA LEU A 152 20.26 22.43 -16.14
C LEU A 152 21.66 23.08 -16.05
N PRO A 153 21.90 24.19 -16.78
CA PRO A 153 23.22 24.82 -16.86
C PRO A 153 23.66 25.54 -15.58
N LEU A 154 22.73 25.80 -14.66
CA LEU A 154 23.01 26.39 -13.34
C LEU A 154 22.26 25.60 -12.26
N PRO A 155 22.88 25.38 -11.07
CA PRO A 155 22.24 24.72 -9.94
C PRO A 155 21.24 25.69 -9.29
N ILE A 156 20.09 25.84 -9.92
CA ILE A 156 18.96 26.58 -9.35
C ILE A 156 18.15 25.57 -8.53
N PRO A 157 17.95 25.80 -7.21
CA PRO A 157 17.10 24.94 -6.41
C PRO A 157 15.64 25.10 -6.87
N ILE A 158 14.96 23.97 -7.09
CA ILE A 158 13.56 23.94 -7.52
C ILE A 158 12.76 23.12 -6.52
N THR A 159 11.68 23.69 -5.99
CA THR A 159 10.71 22.93 -5.19
C THR A 159 9.86 22.07 -6.11
N ALA A 160 9.91 20.76 -5.90
CA ALA A 160 9.13 19.77 -6.61
C ALA A 160 8.15 19.09 -5.64
N THR A 161 6.97 18.75 -6.14
CA THR A 161 6.06 17.80 -5.49
C THR A 161 6.38 16.40 -6.01
N ILE A 162 6.65 15.49 -5.09
CA ILE A 162 6.93 14.09 -5.38
C ILE A 162 5.78 13.26 -4.83
N GLU A 163 5.06 12.59 -5.73
CA GLU A 163 4.20 11.48 -5.36
C GLU A 163 5.02 10.20 -5.45
N LEU A 164 4.97 9.36 -4.43
CA LEU A 164 5.70 8.10 -4.37
C LEU A 164 4.72 6.95 -4.13
N LYS A 165 4.70 5.97 -5.03
CA LYS A 165 3.97 4.72 -4.87
C LYS A 165 4.92 3.60 -4.50
N LEU A 166 4.68 2.96 -3.37
CA LEU A 166 5.43 1.82 -2.87
C LEU A 166 4.55 0.57 -2.97
N SER A 167 4.97 -0.38 -3.78
CA SER A 167 4.28 -1.65 -3.98
C SER A 167 4.94 -2.75 -3.15
N PHE A 168 4.13 -3.58 -2.52
CA PHE A 168 4.59 -4.74 -1.77
C PHE A 168 3.74 -5.96 -2.10
N ASN A 169 4.38 -7.13 -2.11
CA ASN A 169 3.73 -8.42 -2.32
C ASN A 169 3.73 -9.21 -1.01
N LYS A 170 2.60 -9.88 -0.70
CA LYS A 170 2.47 -10.69 0.50
C LYS A 170 3.36 -11.93 0.42
N GLN A 171 3.97 -12.33 1.53
CA GLN A 171 4.77 -13.56 1.67
C GLN A 171 3.94 -14.71 2.25
#